data_AF-K3ZDE7-F1
#
_entry.id   AF-K3ZDE7-F1
#
_cell.length_a   1.000
_cell.length_b   1.000
_cell.length_c   1.000
_cell.angle_alpha   90.00
_cell.angle_beta   90.00
_cell.angle_gamma   90.00
#
_symmetry.space_group_name_H-M   'P 1'
#
loop_
_entity.id
_entity.type
_entity.pdbx_description
1 polymer ?
#
loop_
_entity_poly.entity_id
_entity_poly.type
_entity_poly.pdbx_seq_one_letter_code
_entity_poly.pdbx_strand_id
1 'polypeptide(L)'
;MSPPAVETPEWLRNLPVAPEYHPTAAEFVDPIAYILKIEAEASRYGICKIVPPLAPPPREATVERLKASFAANAAAAAGVDGAAPAPTFPTRLQQVGFSTKNRRPASRRVWESGERYTLEAFRAKARDIELPRHAVPPKHATQLQLEALFWGACAARPFNVEYGNDMPGSGFAAPKEGGGGNAALAARDVGETEWNMRLAPRARGSLLRAMGRDVAGVTTPMLYVAMLYSWFAWHVEDHELHSLNYLHFGKPKTWYGVPRDAMLAFEDAVRVHGYADDLNAIRIGVTMKDSRIGRI
;
A
#
# COMPACT_ATOMS: atom_id res chain seq x y z
N MET A 1 29.77 11.85 -13.99
CA MET A 1 29.36 10.81 -14.97
C MET A 1 27.85 10.70 -14.95
N SER A 2 27.17 10.75 -16.10
CA SER A 2 25.71 10.57 -16.16
C SER A 2 25.29 9.16 -15.67
N PRO A 3 24.09 9.02 -15.07
CA PRO A 3 23.53 7.70 -14.79
C PRO A 3 23.36 6.90 -16.09
N PRO A 4 23.48 5.56 -16.05
CA PRO A 4 23.29 4.73 -17.23
C PRO A 4 21.86 4.88 -17.78
N ALA A 5 21.68 4.65 -19.08
CA ALA A 5 20.36 4.62 -19.69
C ALA A 5 19.53 3.48 -19.05
N VAL A 6 18.27 3.77 -18.73
CA VAL A 6 17.36 2.76 -18.18
C VAL A 6 16.67 2.05 -19.32
N GLU A 7 17.10 0.82 -19.59
CA GLU A 7 16.50 -0.02 -20.62
C GLU A 7 15.30 -0.75 -20.03
N THR A 8 14.14 -0.63 -20.66
CA THR A 8 12.94 -1.35 -20.23
C THR A 8 13.03 -2.81 -20.71
N PRO A 9 12.87 -3.81 -19.83
CA PRO A 9 12.81 -5.20 -20.25
C PRO A 9 11.61 -5.47 -21.18
N GLU A 10 11.76 -6.42 -22.11
CA GLU A 10 10.68 -6.77 -23.04
C GLU A 10 9.42 -7.29 -22.34
N TRP A 11 9.60 -8.18 -21.35
CA TRP A 11 8.49 -8.70 -20.55
C TRP A 11 7.68 -7.58 -19.88
N LEU A 12 8.36 -6.49 -19.48
CA LEU A 12 7.72 -5.38 -18.81
C LEU A 12 6.94 -4.50 -19.79
N ARG A 13 7.46 -4.32 -21.01
CA ARG A 13 6.74 -3.62 -22.09
C ARG A 13 5.45 -4.34 -22.51
N ASN A 14 5.48 -5.66 -22.46
CA ASN A 14 4.39 -6.51 -22.94
C ASN A 14 3.45 -6.98 -21.82
N LEU A 15 3.67 -6.53 -20.57
CA LEU A 15 2.84 -6.93 -19.44
C LEU A 15 1.44 -6.32 -19.58
N PRO A 16 0.35 -7.13 -19.53
CA PRO A 16 -1.00 -6.61 -19.60
C PRO A 16 -1.30 -5.62 -18.48
N VAL A 17 -1.95 -4.50 -18.83
CA VAL A 17 -2.39 -3.50 -17.86
C VAL A 17 -3.74 -3.94 -17.28
N ALA A 18 -3.88 -3.82 -15.96
CA ALA A 18 -5.14 -4.06 -15.28
C ALA A 18 -6.23 -3.08 -15.75
N PRO A 19 -7.51 -3.48 -15.78
CA PRO A 19 -8.58 -2.62 -16.25
C PRO A 19 -8.73 -1.37 -15.39
N GLU A 20 -9.03 -0.26 -16.06
CA GLU A 20 -9.28 1.04 -15.45
C GLU A 20 -10.73 1.44 -15.68
N TYR A 21 -11.44 1.70 -14.58
CA TYR A 21 -12.86 2.03 -14.61
C TYR A 21 -13.12 3.48 -14.20
N HIS A 22 -14.08 4.11 -14.86
CA HIS A 22 -14.51 5.49 -14.66
C HIS A 22 -16.02 5.52 -14.34
N PRO A 23 -16.42 5.22 -13.09
CA PRO A 23 -17.83 5.24 -12.69
C PRO A 23 -18.47 6.59 -12.94
N THR A 24 -19.73 6.59 -13.39
CA THR A 24 -20.57 7.78 -13.35
C THR A 24 -20.87 8.18 -11.89
N ALA A 25 -21.31 9.43 -11.67
CA ALA A 25 -21.70 9.88 -10.34
C ALA A 25 -22.78 9.00 -9.70
N ALA A 26 -23.73 8.49 -10.49
CA ALA A 26 -24.78 7.60 -10.01
C ALA A 26 -24.24 6.22 -9.60
N GLU A 27 -23.32 5.67 -10.38
CA GLU A 27 -22.66 4.40 -10.08
C GLU A 27 -21.72 4.50 -8.88
N PHE A 28 -21.14 5.67 -8.65
CA PHE A 28 -20.23 5.92 -7.54
C PHE A 28 -20.95 6.08 -6.18
N VAL A 29 -22.28 6.08 -6.14
CA VAL A 29 -23.05 6.20 -4.89
C VAL A 29 -22.89 4.97 -3.98
N ASP A 30 -22.88 3.76 -4.56
CA ASP A 30 -22.81 2.50 -3.81
C ASP A 30 -21.54 1.73 -4.19
N PRO A 31 -20.49 1.74 -3.32
CA PRO A 31 -19.21 1.12 -3.65
C PRO A 31 -19.34 -0.39 -3.86
N ILE A 32 -20.15 -1.08 -3.05
CA ILE A 32 -20.26 -2.54 -3.12
C ILE A 32 -21.01 -2.95 -4.39
N ALA A 33 -22.11 -2.26 -4.71
CA ALA A 33 -22.84 -2.52 -5.95
C ALA A 33 -21.95 -2.28 -7.19
N TYR A 34 -21.11 -1.24 -7.17
CA TYR A 34 -20.21 -0.97 -8.28
C TYR A 34 -19.09 -2.01 -8.40
N ILE A 35 -18.49 -2.43 -7.28
CA ILE A 35 -17.47 -3.49 -7.28
C ILE A 35 -18.05 -4.79 -7.86
N LEU A 36 -19.25 -5.19 -7.43
CA LEU A 36 -19.94 -6.37 -7.98
C LEU A 36 -20.23 -6.24 -9.48
N LYS A 37 -20.56 -5.03 -9.96
CA LYS A 37 -20.79 -4.76 -11.39
C LYS A 37 -19.54 -5.07 -12.24
N ILE A 38 -18.35 -4.69 -11.76
CA ILE A 38 -17.09 -4.84 -12.52
C ILE A 38 -16.36 -6.16 -12.26
N GLU A 39 -16.79 -6.92 -11.25
CA GLU A 39 -16.09 -8.10 -10.74
C GLU A 39 -15.82 -9.16 -11.82
N ALA A 40 -16.79 -9.42 -12.70
CA ALA A 40 -16.67 -10.44 -13.74
C ALA A 40 -15.49 -10.19 -14.70
N GLU A 41 -15.16 -8.92 -14.96
CA GLU A 41 -13.99 -8.55 -15.78
C GLU A 41 -12.75 -8.37 -14.91
N ALA A 42 -12.84 -7.62 -13.81
CA ALA A 42 -11.71 -7.27 -12.96
C ALA A 42 -11.04 -8.49 -12.32
N SER A 43 -11.81 -9.51 -11.93
CA SER A 43 -11.30 -10.73 -11.30
C SER A 43 -10.30 -11.49 -12.18
N ARG A 44 -10.40 -11.36 -13.50
CA ARG A 44 -9.47 -11.97 -14.48
C ARG A 44 -8.06 -11.39 -14.44
N TYR A 45 -7.88 -10.25 -13.77
CA TYR A 45 -6.60 -9.57 -13.58
C TYR A 45 -6.13 -9.60 -12.12
N GLY A 46 -7.01 -9.96 -11.17
CA GLY A 46 -6.75 -9.95 -9.72
C GLY A 46 -6.76 -8.56 -9.09
N ILE A 47 -6.54 -7.49 -9.87
CA ILE A 47 -6.61 -6.09 -9.44
C ILE A 47 -7.28 -5.23 -10.53
N CYS A 48 -7.75 -4.06 -10.16
CA CYS A 48 -8.19 -3.02 -11.11
C CYS A 48 -7.93 -1.62 -10.54
N LYS A 49 -8.05 -0.59 -11.37
CA LYS A 49 -8.02 0.81 -10.94
C LYS A 49 -9.39 1.43 -11.14
N ILE A 50 -9.87 2.15 -10.13
CA ILE A 50 -11.10 2.94 -10.21
C ILE A 50 -10.70 4.41 -10.09
N VAL A 51 -11.10 5.22 -11.08
CA VAL A 51 -10.90 6.67 -11.09
C VAL A 51 -12.21 7.32 -10.67
N PRO A 52 -12.28 7.92 -9.45
CA PRO A 52 -13.53 8.53 -8.98
C PRO A 52 -13.99 9.68 -9.90
N PRO A 53 -15.31 9.88 -10.07
CA PRO A 53 -15.86 11.04 -10.80
C PRO A 53 -15.84 12.33 -9.95
N LEU A 54 -15.34 12.26 -8.72
CA LEU A 54 -15.27 13.37 -7.77
C LEU A 54 -13.83 13.77 -7.50
N ALA A 55 -13.64 15.03 -7.09
CA ALA A 55 -12.34 15.52 -6.67
C ALA A 55 -11.81 14.75 -5.44
N PRO A 56 -10.48 14.64 -5.28
CA PRO A 56 -9.91 14.16 -4.03
C PRO A 56 -10.21 15.15 -2.88
N PRO A 57 -10.26 14.68 -1.62
CA PRO A 57 -10.41 15.57 -0.47
C PRO A 57 -9.32 16.66 -0.46
N PRO A 58 -9.62 17.88 0.04
CA PRO A 58 -8.64 18.97 0.11
C PRO A 58 -7.35 18.54 0.81
N ARG A 59 -6.21 18.88 0.20
CA ARG A 59 -4.90 18.37 0.62
C ARG A 59 -4.53 18.82 2.03
N GLU A 60 -4.76 20.09 2.35
CA GLU A 60 -4.46 20.69 3.65
C GLU A 60 -5.26 20.00 4.75
N ALA A 61 -6.57 19.82 4.55
CA ALA A 61 -7.43 19.10 5.48
C ALA A 61 -7.02 17.63 5.64
N THR A 62 -6.58 16.98 4.56
CA THR A 62 -6.07 15.61 4.59
C THR A 62 -4.78 15.52 5.43
N VAL A 63 -3.84 16.45 5.24
CA VAL A 63 -2.58 16.50 6.01
C VAL A 63 -2.86 16.68 7.51
N GLU A 64 -3.77 17.56 7.89
CA GLU A 64 -4.11 17.76 9.30
C GLU A 64 -4.74 16.51 9.94
N ARG A 65 -5.59 15.77 9.19
CA ARG A 65 -6.15 14.49 9.67
C ARG A 65 -5.10 13.40 9.80
N LEU A 66 -4.13 13.34 8.89
CA LEU A 66 -3.00 12.42 9.00
C LEU A 66 -2.14 12.74 10.23
N LYS A 67 -1.83 14.02 10.47
CA LYS A 67 -1.12 14.44 11.69
C LYS A 67 -1.87 14.06 12.96
N ALA A 68 -3.18 14.29 13.00
CA ALA A 68 -4.02 13.90 14.12
C ALA A 68 -3.99 12.37 14.35
N SER A 69 -4.06 11.58 13.27
CA SER A 69 -3.94 10.11 13.34
C SER A 69 -2.58 9.68 13.90
N PHE A 70 -1.48 10.29 13.44
CA PHE A 70 -0.14 9.95 13.94
C PHE A 70 0.09 10.40 15.38
N ALA A 71 -0.44 11.55 15.79
CA ALA A 71 -0.39 12.00 17.18
C ALA A 71 -1.15 11.03 18.10
N ALA A 72 -2.34 10.59 17.70
CA ALA A 72 -3.12 9.60 18.46
C ALA A 72 -2.36 8.27 18.61
N ASN A 73 -1.73 7.79 17.53
CA ASN A 73 -0.91 6.57 17.59
C ASN A 73 0.32 6.73 18.50
N ALA A 74 0.98 7.90 18.44
CA ALA A 74 2.14 8.19 19.28
C ALA A 74 1.74 8.26 20.77
N ALA A 75 0.59 8.87 21.08
CA ALA A 75 0.04 8.93 22.44
C ALA A 75 -0.31 7.54 22.97
N ALA A 76 -0.95 6.70 22.15
CA ALA A 76 -1.27 5.32 22.52
C ALA A 76 -0.01 4.49 22.82
N ALA A 77 1.12 4.79 22.17
CA ALA A 77 2.38 4.09 22.39
C ALA A 77 3.21 4.64 23.59
N ALA A 78 3.03 5.90 23.97
CA ALA A 78 3.88 6.59 24.95
C ALA A 78 3.45 6.42 26.43
N GLY A 79 2.25 5.89 26.71
CA GLY A 79 1.71 5.79 28.08
C GLY A 79 1.15 7.13 28.60
N VAL A 80 0.57 7.10 29.81
CA VAL A 80 -0.30 8.18 30.35
C VAL A 80 0.45 9.43 30.82
N ASP A 81 1.76 9.34 31.10
CA ASP A 81 2.49 10.37 31.88
C ASP A 81 3.38 11.33 31.06
N GLY A 82 3.07 11.54 29.77
CA GLY A 82 3.90 12.34 28.86
C GLY A 82 3.21 13.58 28.29
N ALA A 83 3.99 14.61 27.95
CA ALA A 83 3.57 15.72 27.10
C ALA A 83 2.96 15.20 25.78
N ALA A 84 2.01 15.95 25.19
CA ALA A 84 1.35 15.56 23.94
C ALA A 84 2.41 15.22 22.87
N PRO A 85 2.51 13.96 22.42
CA PRO A 85 3.60 13.55 21.55
C PRO A 85 3.44 14.19 20.17
N ALA A 86 4.57 14.58 19.58
CA ALA A 86 4.60 15.11 18.23
C ALA A 86 3.93 14.13 17.24
N PRO A 87 3.25 14.63 16.17
CA PRO A 87 2.52 13.82 15.20
C PRO A 87 3.48 13.01 14.32
N THR A 88 4.06 11.98 14.91
CA THR A 88 5.14 11.17 14.34
C THR A 88 4.70 9.73 14.15
N PHE A 89 5.23 9.10 13.12
CA PHE A 89 4.97 7.70 12.82
C PHE A 89 6.28 6.90 12.73
N PRO A 90 6.26 5.62 13.14
CA PRO A 90 7.41 4.74 13.02
C PRO A 90 7.64 4.33 11.57
N THR A 91 8.89 3.97 11.24
CA THR A 91 9.23 3.43 9.92
C THR A 91 9.93 2.07 10.05
N ARG A 92 9.96 1.34 8.94
CA ARG A 92 10.73 0.11 8.78
C ARG A 92 11.76 0.32 7.69
N LEU A 93 12.98 -0.18 7.91
CA LEU A 93 13.99 -0.26 6.89
C LEU A 93 13.70 -1.47 5.99
N GLN A 94 13.74 -1.25 4.69
CA GLN A 94 13.53 -2.26 3.66
C GLN A 94 14.77 -2.34 2.77
N GLN A 95 15.30 -3.54 2.59
CA GLN A 95 16.36 -3.78 1.63
C GLN A 95 15.78 -3.94 0.22
N VAL A 96 16.32 -3.19 -0.73
CA VAL A 96 16.12 -3.35 -2.18
C VAL A 96 17.36 -4.05 -2.74
N GLY A 97 17.17 -5.01 -3.64
CA GLY A 97 18.29 -5.77 -4.21
C GLY A 97 18.65 -7.05 -3.44
N PHE A 98 19.39 -7.92 -4.11
CA PHE A 98 19.92 -9.16 -3.55
C PHE A 98 21.44 -9.22 -3.69
N SER A 99 22.13 -9.72 -2.66
CA SER A 99 23.55 -10.04 -2.81
C SER A 99 23.69 -11.36 -3.58
N THR A 100 24.23 -11.28 -4.80
CA THR A 100 24.50 -12.47 -5.65
C THR A 100 25.53 -13.42 -5.02
N LYS A 101 26.37 -12.92 -4.11
CA LYS A 101 27.43 -13.71 -3.45
C LYS A 101 26.94 -14.55 -2.27
N ASN A 102 25.79 -14.19 -1.68
CA ASN A 102 25.20 -14.88 -0.53
C ASN A 102 23.69 -15.03 -0.75
N ARG A 103 23.29 -15.95 -1.64
CA ARG A 103 21.88 -16.39 -1.75
C ARG A 103 21.51 -17.16 -0.48
N ARG A 104 21.29 -16.44 0.62
CA ARG A 104 20.62 -17.01 1.79
C ARG A 104 19.11 -16.91 1.52
N PRO A 105 18.38 -18.04 1.47
CA PRO A 105 16.96 -18.07 1.10
C PRO A 105 16.04 -17.22 2.00
N ALA A 106 16.47 -16.90 3.22
CA ALA A 106 15.69 -16.15 4.20
C ALA A 106 16.55 -15.17 5.02
N SER A 107 17.15 -14.17 4.38
CA SER A 107 17.71 -13.03 5.13
C SER A 107 16.59 -12.07 5.51
N ARG A 108 16.58 -11.57 6.76
CA ARG A 108 15.66 -10.51 7.20
C ARG A 108 15.82 -9.29 6.28
N ARG A 109 14.79 -9.01 5.48
CA ARG A 109 14.79 -7.92 4.48
C ARG A 109 14.05 -6.67 4.94
N VAL A 110 13.32 -6.80 6.04
CA VAL A 110 12.59 -5.72 6.68
C VAL A 110 12.85 -5.79 8.18
N TRP A 111 13.19 -4.66 8.78
CA TRP A 111 13.37 -4.52 10.22
C TRP A 111 12.91 -3.13 10.67
N GLU A 112 12.60 -3.00 11.95
CA GLU A 112 12.26 -1.70 12.52
C GLU A 112 13.46 -0.76 12.41
N SER A 113 13.24 0.47 11.93
CA SER A 113 14.32 1.45 11.86
C SER A 113 14.70 1.97 13.25
N GLY A 114 13.75 1.94 14.20
CA GLY A 114 13.86 2.63 15.48
C GLY A 114 13.55 4.13 15.41
N GLU A 115 13.34 4.65 14.19
CA GLU A 115 13.15 6.08 13.92
C GLU A 115 11.68 6.43 13.76
N ARG A 116 11.32 7.64 14.21
CA ARG A 116 9.99 8.22 14.03
C ARG A 116 10.09 9.53 13.29
N TYR A 117 9.16 9.78 12.36
CA TYR A 117 9.17 10.98 11.53
C TYR A 117 7.83 11.69 11.56
N THR A 118 7.84 13.02 11.47
CA THR A 118 6.68 13.77 10.98
C THR A 118 6.55 13.59 9.46
N LEU A 119 5.38 13.91 8.89
CA LEU A 119 5.19 13.87 7.43
C LEU A 119 6.18 14.77 6.71
N GLU A 120 6.45 15.95 7.26
CA GLU A 120 7.37 16.94 6.70
C GLU A 120 8.81 16.42 6.73
N ALA A 121 9.24 15.83 7.85
CA ALA A 121 10.59 15.27 7.98
C ALA A 121 10.80 14.08 7.04
N PHE A 122 9.83 13.15 6.96
CA PHE A 122 9.92 12.02 6.05
C PHE A 122 9.90 12.45 4.58
N ARG A 123 9.12 13.48 4.24
CA ARG A 123 9.12 14.07 2.89
C ARG A 123 10.47 14.68 2.53
N ALA A 124 11.11 15.39 3.46
CA ALA A 124 12.46 15.93 3.25
C ALA A 124 13.46 14.79 3.04
N LYS A 125 13.42 13.76 3.89
CA LYS A 125 14.25 12.56 3.75
C LYS A 125 14.05 11.86 2.40
N ALA A 126 12.81 11.68 1.97
CA ALA A 126 12.48 11.02 0.70
C ALA A 126 12.96 11.83 -0.52
N ARG A 127 13.03 13.16 -0.42
CA ARG A 127 13.57 14.02 -1.48
C ARG A 127 15.09 13.95 -1.55
N ASP A 128 15.74 13.92 -0.39
CA ASP A 128 17.21 14.00 -0.27
C ASP A 128 17.86 12.61 -0.12
N ILE A 129 17.13 11.54 -0.46
CA ILE A 129 17.64 10.16 -0.36
C ILE A 129 18.87 9.96 -1.24
N GLU A 130 19.95 9.47 -0.63
CA GLU A 130 21.15 9.06 -1.35
C GLU A 130 20.97 7.65 -1.93
N LEU A 131 20.93 7.58 -3.27
CA LEU A 131 20.76 6.32 -3.99
C LEU A 131 22.08 5.90 -4.64
N PRO A 132 22.37 4.58 -4.69
CA PRO A 132 23.53 4.10 -5.43
C PRO A 132 23.37 4.41 -6.92
N ARG A 133 24.49 4.61 -7.64
CA ARG A 133 24.50 5.05 -9.05
C ARG A 133 23.58 4.26 -9.99
N HIS A 134 23.42 2.96 -9.76
CA HIS A 134 22.58 2.07 -10.57
C HIS A 134 21.06 2.23 -10.31
N ALA A 135 20.69 2.93 -9.23
CA ALA A 135 19.32 3.18 -8.80
C ALA A 135 18.97 4.67 -8.83
N VAL A 136 19.82 5.54 -9.40
CA VAL A 136 19.49 6.97 -9.54
C VAL A 136 18.60 7.16 -10.78
N PRO A 137 17.37 7.69 -10.65
CA PRO A 137 16.52 7.96 -11.80
C PRO A 137 17.09 9.05 -12.72
N PRO A 138 16.87 8.96 -14.05
CA PRO A 138 17.12 10.09 -14.93
C PRO A 138 16.16 11.25 -14.63
N LYS A 139 16.58 12.50 -14.91
CA LYS A 139 15.84 13.73 -14.55
C LYS A 139 14.37 13.75 -15.03
N HIS A 140 14.07 13.10 -16.15
CA HIS A 140 12.73 13.03 -16.75
C HIS A 140 12.32 11.57 -17.00
N ALA A 141 12.54 10.71 -16.01
CA ALA A 141 12.13 9.31 -16.08
C ALA A 141 10.61 9.19 -16.30
N THR A 142 10.21 8.42 -17.31
CA THR A 142 8.83 7.96 -17.46
C THR A 142 8.48 6.95 -16.35
N GLN A 143 7.20 6.70 -16.12
CA GLN A 143 6.77 5.70 -15.14
C GLN A 143 7.33 4.30 -15.45
N LEU A 144 7.30 3.90 -16.72
CA LEU A 144 7.84 2.63 -17.19
C LEU A 144 9.37 2.54 -16.99
N GLN A 145 10.09 3.66 -17.10
CA GLN A 145 11.52 3.70 -16.79
C GLN A 145 11.77 3.59 -15.27
N LEU A 146 10.98 4.26 -14.43
CA LEU A 146 11.10 4.11 -12.97
C LEU A 146 10.84 2.66 -12.53
N GLU A 147 9.88 2.01 -13.18
CA GLU A 147 9.54 0.60 -12.97
C GLU A 147 10.66 -0.35 -13.42
N ALA A 148 11.20 -0.15 -14.62
CA ALA A 148 12.37 -0.88 -15.11
C ALA A 148 13.59 -0.68 -14.17
N LEU A 149 13.78 0.54 -13.68
CA LEU A 149 14.85 0.86 -12.74
C LEU A 149 14.67 0.16 -11.40
N PHE A 150 13.45 0.03 -10.89
CA PHE A 150 13.16 -0.75 -9.68
C PHE A 150 13.53 -2.23 -9.86
N TRP A 151 13.12 -2.85 -10.98
CA TRP A 151 13.47 -4.25 -11.22
C TRP A 151 14.97 -4.45 -11.45
N GLY A 152 15.63 -3.53 -12.15
CA GLY A 152 17.08 -3.50 -12.27
C GLY A 152 17.79 -3.37 -10.92
N ALA A 153 17.29 -2.49 -10.04
CA ALA A 153 17.77 -2.31 -8.68
C ALA A 153 17.59 -3.59 -7.83
N CYS A 154 16.47 -4.29 -8.00
CA CYS A 154 16.24 -5.59 -7.37
C CYS A 154 17.27 -6.65 -7.78
N ALA A 155 17.80 -6.60 -9.01
CA ALA A 155 18.85 -7.52 -9.48
C ALA A 155 20.28 -7.05 -9.18
N ALA A 156 20.45 -5.87 -8.59
CA ALA A 156 21.75 -5.23 -8.38
C ALA A 156 22.21 -5.29 -6.91
N ARG A 157 23.33 -4.58 -6.62
CA ARG A 157 23.91 -4.49 -5.28
C ARG A 157 22.89 -3.88 -4.30
N PRO A 158 22.64 -4.50 -3.14
CA PRO A 158 21.58 -4.06 -2.26
C PRO A 158 21.83 -2.70 -1.61
N PHE A 159 20.74 -1.99 -1.34
CA PHE A 159 20.67 -0.75 -0.56
C PHE A 159 19.36 -0.71 0.24
N ASN A 160 19.23 0.24 1.17
CA ASN A 160 18.07 0.33 2.06
C ASN A 160 17.23 1.59 1.78
N VAL A 161 15.93 1.45 1.96
CA VAL A 161 14.94 2.53 1.96
C VAL A 161 14.06 2.41 3.20
N GLU A 162 13.27 3.42 3.53
CA GLU A 162 12.32 3.34 4.63
C GLU A 162 10.86 3.36 4.16
N TYR A 163 9.99 2.76 4.96
CA TYR A 163 8.56 2.65 4.69
C TYR A 163 7.78 2.68 6.00
N GLY A 164 6.80 3.57 6.11
CA GLY A 164 5.80 3.55 7.18
C GLY A 164 4.60 2.75 6.70
N ASN A 165 4.29 1.64 7.37
CA ASN A 165 3.21 0.73 6.99
C ASN A 165 2.43 0.21 8.20
N ASP A 166 1.19 -0.18 7.94
CA ASP A 166 0.26 -0.78 8.89
C ASP A 166 0.02 0.10 10.13
N MET A 167 -0.11 1.41 9.88
CA MET A 167 -0.32 2.40 10.92
C MET A 167 -1.83 2.71 11.02
N PRO A 168 -2.50 2.48 12.15
CA PRO A 168 -3.91 2.82 12.28
C PRO A 168 -4.17 4.30 11.99
N GLY A 169 -5.28 4.63 11.34
CA GLY A 169 -5.65 6.04 11.10
C GLY A 169 -6.21 6.29 9.71
N SER A 170 -6.50 7.55 9.40
CA SER A 170 -7.07 7.90 8.11
C SER A 170 -6.77 9.35 7.71
N GLY A 171 -6.59 9.59 6.40
CA GLY A 171 -6.62 10.93 5.82
C GLY A 171 -8.03 11.43 5.50
N PHE A 172 -9.04 10.54 5.59
CA PHE A 172 -10.44 10.91 5.40
C PHE A 172 -11.07 11.47 6.67
N ALA A 173 -12.11 12.30 6.48
CA ALA A 173 -12.90 12.81 7.60
C ALA A 173 -13.62 11.67 8.32
N ALA A 174 -13.77 11.80 9.65
CA ALA A 174 -14.63 10.91 10.39
C ALA A 174 -16.09 11.06 9.90
N PRO A 175 -16.86 9.95 9.85
CA PRO A 175 -18.28 10.02 9.54
C PRO A 175 -19.00 10.98 10.49
N LYS A 176 -19.92 11.78 9.98
CA LYS A 176 -20.84 12.55 10.83
C LYS A 176 -21.95 11.62 11.32
N GLU A 177 -22.24 11.64 12.61
CA GLU A 177 -23.39 10.92 13.16
C GLU A 177 -24.69 11.41 12.49
N GLY A 178 -25.52 10.47 12.00
CA GLY A 178 -26.85 10.75 11.42
C GLY A 178 -26.90 11.08 9.91
N GLY A 179 -25.78 11.06 9.18
CA GLY A 179 -25.71 11.43 7.76
C GLY A 179 -25.89 10.26 6.77
N GLY A 180 -26.97 9.49 6.84
CA GLY A 180 -27.20 8.36 5.94
C GLY A 180 -28.46 8.53 5.10
N GLY A 181 -28.32 8.71 3.78
CA GLY A 181 -29.43 8.41 2.86
C GLY A 181 -29.57 9.27 1.60
N ASN A 182 -29.09 10.52 1.58
CA ASN A 182 -29.27 11.40 0.41
C ASN A 182 -28.08 12.34 0.11
N ALA A 183 -26.96 12.19 0.83
CA ALA A 183 -25.80 13.08 0.71
C ALA A 183 -24.84 12.72 -0.44
N ALA A 184 -24.89 11.50 -0.99
CA ALA A 184 -23.90 11.02 -1.95
C ALA A 184 -23.89 11.80 -3.28
N LEU A 185 -25.06 12.23 -3.78
CA LEU A 185 -25.16 13.07 -4.98
C LEU A 185 -24.74 14.53 -4.73
N ALA A 186 -24.68 14.94 -3.46
CA ALA A 186 -24.25 16.28 -3.04
C ALA A 186 -22.78 16.29 -2.54
N ALA A 187 -22.10 15.15 -2.58
CA ALA A 187 -20.72 15.02 -2.13
C ALA A 187 -19.79 15.85 -3.02
N ARG A 188 -18.92 16.65 -2.39
CA ARG A 188 -17.99 17.55 -3.10
C ARG A 188 -16.68 16.87 -3.43
N ASP A 189 -16.31 15.87 -2.64
CA ASP A 189 -15.10 15.08 -2.79
C ASP A 189 -15.35 13.62 -2.40
N VAL A 190 -14.42 12.73 -2.75
CA VAL A 190 -14.49 11.29 -2.47
C VAL A 190 -14.72 10.99 -0.98
N GLY A 191 -14.17 11.82 -0.08
CA GLY A 191 -14.27 11.63 1.37
C GLY A 191 -15.65 11.88 1.96
N GLU A 192 -16.53 12.56 1.22
CA GLU A 192 -17.93 12.78 1.59
C GLU A 192 -18.87 11.67 1.07
N THR A 193 -18.33 10.62 0.44
CA THR A 193 -19.09 9.48 -0.09
C THR A 193 -18.91 8.20 0.74
N GLU A 194 -19.69 7.16 0.42
CA GLU A 194 -19.53 5.80 0.98
C GLU A 194 -18.17 5.15 0.59
N TRP A 195 -17.44 5.71 -0.39
CA TRP A 195 -16.05 5.29 -0.71
C TRP A 195 -15.00 5.82 0.27
N ASN A 196 -15.39 6.69 1.22
CA ASN A 196 -14.54 7.01 2.35
C ASN A 196 -14.13 5.70 3.05
N MET A 197 -12.82 5.43 3.13
CA MET A 197 -12.32 4.14 3.63
C MET A 197 -12.63 3.87 5.12
N ARG A 198 -13.20 4.84 5.83
CA ARG A 198 -13.77 4.65 7.18
C ARG A 198 -15.20 4.09 7.17
N LEU A 199 -15.90 4.23 6.04
CA LEU A 199 -17.29 3.82 5.81
C LEU A 199 -17.39 2.58 4.93
N ALA A 200 -16.56 2.47 3.89
CA ALA A 200 -16.64 1.43 2.87
C ALA A 200 -16.75 -0.01 3.42
N PRO A 201 -15.99 -0.43 4.46
CA PRO A 201 -16.14 -1.76 5.03
C PRO A 201 -17.55 -2.04 5.59
N ARG A 202 -18.31 -1.00 5.97
CA ARG A 202 -19.66 -1.10 6.53
C ARG A 202 -20.75 -0.60 5.58
N ALA A 203 -20.40 -0.33 4.32
CA ALA A 203 -21.35 0.06 3.29
C ALA A 203 -22.42 -1.03 3.09
N ARG A 204 -23.56 -0.63 2.52
CA ARG A 204 -24.64 -1.56 2.19
C ARG A 204 -24.10 -2.67 1.28
N GLY A 205 -24.45 -3.92 1.60
CA GLY A 205 -23.97 -5.09 0.86
C GLY A 205 -22.65 -5.69 1.39
N SER A 206 -21.90 -4.98 2.23
CA SER A 206 -20.70 -5.55 2.87
C SER A 206 -21.07 -6.47 4.05
N LEU A 207 -20.51 -7.68 4.06
CA LEU A 207 -20.63 -8.61 5.19
C LEU A 207 -19.91 -8.11 6.45
N LEU A 208 -18.86 -7.29 6.30
CA LEU A 208 -18.11 -6.73 7.43
C LEU A 208 -18.95 -5.76 8.28
N ARG A 209 -20.10 -5.29 7.76
CA ARG A 209 -21.08 -4.52 8.54
C ARG A 209 -21.62 -5.30 9.75
N ALA A 210 -21.67 -6.63 9.68
CA ALA A 210 -22.12 -7.47 10.80
C ALA A 210 -21.06 -7.59 11.92
N MET A 211 -19.83 -7.15 11.69
CA MET A 211 -18.77 -7.19 12.70
C MET A 211 -18.96 -6.06 13.72
N GLY A 212 -19.27 -6.44 14.96
CA GLY A 212 -19.50 -5.51 16.07
C GLY A 212 -18.25 -4.90 16.69
N ARG A 213 -17.06 -5.36 16.29
CA ARG A 213 -15.76 -4.84 16.77
C ARG A 213 -14.96 -4.27 15.62
N ASP A 214 -14.17 -3.25 15.92
CA ASP A 214 -13.19 -2.74 14.98
C ASP A 214 -11.94 -3.61 14.93
N VAL A 215 -11.50 -3.92 13.72
CA VAL A 215 -10.26 -4.63 13.41
C VAL A 215 -9.45 -3.74 12.48
N ALA A 216 -8.25 -3.35 12.91
CA ALA A 216 -7.33 -2.54 12.12
C ALA A 216 -6.94 -3.27 10.83
N GLY A 217 -7.03 -2.57 9.69
CA GLY A 217 -6.77 -3.14 8.37
C GLY A 217 -7.96 -3.86 7.75
N VAL A 218 -9.00 -4.19 8.52
CA VAL A 218 -10.19 -4.91 8.01
C VAL A 218 -11.43 -4.01 8.03
N THR A 219 -11.83 -3.52 9.19
CA THR A 219 -13.00 -2.64 9.33
C THR A 219 -12.62 -1.17 9.58
N THR A 220 -11.35 -0.91 9.87
CA THR A 220 -10.79 0.44 9.98
C THR A 220 -9.52 0.55 9.13
N PRO A 221 -9.30 1.68 8.45
CA PRO A 221 -8.21 1.82 7.50
C PRO A 221 -6.84 1.89 8.20
N MET A 222 -5.80 1.51 7.44
CA MET A 222 -4.40 1.73 7.79
C MET A 222 -3.75 2.72 6.83
N LEU A 223 -2.75 3.43 7.34
CA LEU A 223 -1.96 4.43 6.63
C LEU A 223 -0.63 3.85 6.18
N TYR A 224 -0.21 4.29 5.01
CA TYR A 224 1.07 3.93 4.40
C TYR A 224 1.77 5.20 3.91
N VAL A 225 3.03 5.39 4.31
CA VAL A 225 3.87 6.51 3.90
C VAL A 225 5.17 5.95 3.32
N ALA A 226 5.44 6.27 2.06
CA ALA A 226 6.50 5.63 1.27
C ALA A 226 7.42 6.66 0.61
N MET A 227 8.61 6.19 0.23
CA MET A 227 9.57 6.91 -0.61
C MET A 227 9.86 6.09 -1.88
N LEU A 228 10.73 6.61 -2.76
CA LEU A 228 11.14 5.89 -3.95
C LEU A 228 11.76 4.54 -3.57
N TYR A 229 11.34 3.48 -4.27
CA TYR A 229 11.71 2.08 -4.04
C TYR A 229 11.17 1.40 -2.76
N SER A 230 10.40 2.09 -1.91
CA SER A 230 9.63 1.37 -0.89
C SER A 230 8.70 0.36 -1.57
N TRP A 231 8.62 -0.86 -1.02
CA TRP A 231 7.91 -1.98 -1.65
C TRP A 231 7.05 -2.73 -0.64
N PHE A 232 6.06 -3.47 -1.12
CA PHE A 232 5.31 -4.46 -0.34
C PHE A 232 5.46 -5.82 -1.02
N ALA A 233 5.62 -6.87 -0.22
CA ALA A 233 5.85 -8.21 -0.73
C ALA A 233 4.62 -8.74 -1.46
N TRP A 234 4.82 -9.77 -2.29
CA TRP A 234 3.71 -10.61 -2.74
C TRP A 234 2.95 -11.17 -1.53
N HIS A 235 1.65 -10.98 -1.51
CA HIS A 235 0.76 -11.48 -0.47
C HIS A 235 -0.67 -11.62 -1.01
N VAL A 236 -1.47 -12.38 -0.28
CA VAL A 236 -2.94 -12.35 -0.35
C VAL A 236 -3.45 -11.75 0.95
N GLU A 237 -4.56 -11.03 0.86
CA GLU A 237 -5.25 -10.47 2.02
C GLU A 237 -5.73 -11.57 2.96
N ASP A 238 -5.83 -11.23 4.25
CA ASP A 238 -6.31 -12.18 5.24
C ASP A 238 -7.76 -12.56 4.94
N HIS A 239 -8.07 -13.85 5.07
CA HIS A 239 -9.35 -14.44 4.66
C HIS A 239 -9.74 -14.19 3.19
N GLU A 240 -8.76 -13.88 2.32
CA GLU A 240 -8.99 -13.59 0.91
C GLU A 240 -10.02 -12.46 0.68
N LEU A 241 -10.09 -11.52 1.63
CA LEU A 241 -10.96 -10.37 1.54
C LEU A 241 -10.55 -9.46 0.37
N HIS A 242 -11.51 -8.66 -0.10
CA HIS A 242 -11.20 -7.58 -1.03
C HIS A 242 -10.38 -6.49 -0.34
N SER A 243 -9.35 -6.00 -1.01
CA SER A 243 -8.53 -4.86 -0.58
C SER A 243 -8.97 -3.59 -1.32
N LEU A 244 -9.19 -2.50 -0.59
CA LEU A 244 -9.40 -1.17 -1.16
C LEU A 244 -8.23 -0.27 -0.77
N ASN A 245 -7.58 0.33 -1.78
CA ASN A 245 -6.46 1.25 -1.58
C ASN A 245 -6.75 2.61 -2.22
N TYR A 246 -6.57 3.68 -1.46
CA TYR A 246 -6.69 5.06 -1.96
C TYR A 246 -5.38 5.81 -1.79
N LEU A 247 -4.85 6.35 -2.89
CA LEU A 247 -3.68 7.22 -2.87
C LEU A 247 -4.11 8.68 -2.62
N HIS A 248 -3.99 9.15 -1.37
CA HIS A 248 -4.37 10.52 -1.01
C HIS A 248 -3.60 11.60 -1.79
N PHE A 249 -2.28 11.48 -1.85
CA PHE A 249 -1.39 12.37 -2.60
C PHE A 249 0.01 11.76 -2.68
N GLY A 250 0.83 12.28 -3.58
CA GLY A 250 2.23 11.87 -3.73
C GLY A 250 2.56 11.45 -5.15
N LYS A 251 3.63 10.69 -5.29
CA LYS A 251 4.01 10.06 -6.57
C LYS A 251 3.21 8.76 -6.79
N PRO A 252 3.06 8.31 -8.05
CA PRO A 252 2.34 7.08 -8.35
C PRO A 252 2.90 5.85 -7.62
N LYS A 253 2.03 4.88 -7.38
CA LYS A 253 2.35 3.55 -6.84
C LYS A 253 2.08 2.51 -7.93
N THR A 254 3.08 1.69 -8.24
CA THR A 254 2.94 0.59 -9.21
C THR A 254 2.48 -0.68 -8.49
N TRP A 255 1.53 -1.39 -9.07
CA TRP A 255 0.97 -2.65 -8.55
C TRP A 255 1.10 -3.75 -9.60
N TYR A 256 1.32 -4.96 -9.13
CA TYR A 256 1.21 -6.18 -9.92
C TYR A 256 0.14 -7.06 -9.27
N GLY A 257 -0.77 -7.59 -10.10
CA GLY A 257 -1.84 -8.47 -9.67
C GLY A 257 -1.67 -9.86 -10.28
N VAL A 258 -2.05 -10.87 -9.51
CA VAL A 258 -2.20 -12.25 -9.99
C VAL A 258 -3.68 -12.59 -9.85
N PRO A 259 -4.37 -13.03 -10.91
CA PRO A 259 -5.76 -13.43 -10.81
C PRO A 259 -5.91 -14.67 -9.93
N ARG A 260 -7.06 -14.79 -9.28
CA ARG A 260 -7.38 -15.90 -8.35
C ARG A 260 -7.12 -17.27 -8.97
N ASP A 261 -7.51 -17.47 -10.23
CA ASP A 261 -7.36 -18.75 -10.94
C ASP A 261 -5.90 -19.15 -11.16
N ALA A 262 -4.96 -18.19 -11.09
CA ALA A 262 -3.52 -18.42 -11.21
C ALA A 262 -2.81 -18.52 -9.85
N MET A 263 -3.52 -18.42 -8.73
CA MET A 263 -2.94 -18.40 -7.38
C MET A 263 -2.02 -19.61 -7.12
N LEU A 264 -2.51 -20.84 -7.36
CA LEU A 264 -1.73 -22.05 -7.13
C LEU A 264 -0.51 -22.16 -8.05
N ALA A 265 -0.64 -21.74 -9.31
CA ALA A 265 0.48 -21.71 -10.24
C ALA A 265 1.54 -20.67 -9.82
N PHE A 266 1.11 -19.54 -9.27
CA PHE A 266 2.01 -18.53 -8.74
C PHE A 266 2.73 -19.02 -7.48
N GLU A 267 2.02 -19.65 -6.55
CA GLU A 267 2.64 -20.26 -5.35
C GLU A 267 3.70 -21.29 -5.73
N ASP A 268 3.41 -22.13 -6.74
CA ASP A 268 4.36 -23.12 -7.25
C ASP A 268 5.58 -22.46 -7.90
N ALA A 269 5.37 -21.42 -8.70
CA ALA A 269 6.47 -20.65 -9.29
C ALA A 269 7.34 -19.98 -8.22
N VAL A 270 6.76 -19.46 -7.14
CA VAL A 270 7.51 -18.89 -6.01
C VAL A 270 8.28 -19.97 -5.26
N ARG A 271 7.68 -21.14 -5.02
CA ARG A 271 8.34 -22.30 -4.42
C ARG A 271 9.58 -22.71 -5.22
N VAL A 272 9.42 -22.93 -6.52
CA VAL A 272 10.49 -23.42 -7.41
C VAL A 272 11.54 -22.34 -7.68
N HIS A 273 11.14 -21.15 -8.10
CA HIS A 273 12.07 -20.13 -8.57
C HIS A 273 12.53 -19.15 -7.50
N GLY A 274 11.67 -18.88 -6.50
CA GLY A 274 12.00 -18.00 -5.38
C GLY A 274 12.87 -18.70 -4.32
N TYR A 275 12.52 -19.94 -3.99
CA TYR A 275 13.17 -20.70 -2.91
C TYR A 275 14.02 -21.89 -3.38
N ALA A 276 14.09 -22.16 -4.69
CA ALA A 276 14.82 -23.31 -5.24
C ALA A 276 14.41 -24.64 -4.57
N ASP A 277 13.12 -24.79 -4.25
CA ASP A 277 12.54 -25.92 -3.53
C ASP A 277 13.11 -26.18 -2.11
N ASP A 278 13.78 -25.19 -1.51
CA ASP A 278 14.14 -25.24 -0.10
C ASP A 278 12.90 -25.07 0.79
N LEU A 279 12.24 -26.19 1.09
CA LEU A 279 11.06 -26.25 1.95
C LEU A 279 11.28 -25.67 3.36
N ASN A 280 12.53 -25.66 3.86
CA ASN A 280 12.85 -25.05 5.15
C ASN A 280 12.85 -23.52 5.05
N ALA A 281 13.30 -22.97 3.93
CA ALA A 281 13.21 -21.54 3.66
C ALA A 281 11.76 -21.05 3.47
N ILE A 282 10.88 -21.89 2.91
CA ILE A 282 9.45 -21.59 2.77
C ILE A 282 8.77 -21.54 4.13
N ARG A 283 9.06 -22.49 5.03
CA ARG A 283 8.55 -22.44 6.40
C ARG A 283 9.01 -21.15 7.10
N ILE A 284 10.27 -20.75 6.97
CA ILE A 284 10.80 -19.50 7.57
C ILE A 284 10.24 -18.23 6.89
N GLY A 285 9.98 -18.25 5.58
CA GLY A 285 9.42 -17.14 4.81
C GLY A 285 7.93 -16.90 5.05
N VAL A 286 7.14 -17.97 5.19
CA VAL A 286 5.75 -17.91 5.68
C VAL A 286 5.71 -17.39 7.11
N THR A 287 6.75 -17.69 7.91
CA THR A 287 6.95 -17.11 9.27
C THR A 287 7.33 -15.62 9.25
N MET A 288 7.51 -14.96 8.09
CA MET A 288 7.62 -13.48 8.05
C MET A 288 6.26 -12.76 8.07
N LYS A 289 5.13 -13.47 7.96
CA LYS A 289 3.84 -13.01 8.53
C LYS A 289 3.81 -13.14 10.07
N ASP A 290 4.82 -13.79 10.67
CA ASP A 290 4.87 -14.16 12.08
C ASP A 290 6.05 -13.46 12.81
N SER A 291 6.20 -12.17 12.58
CA SER A 291 6.86 -11.32 13.58
C SER A 291 5.85 -10.97 14.68
N ARG A 292 5.58 -11.96 15.55
CA ARG A 292 5.02 -11.84 16.91
C ARG A 292 3.76 -10.99 17.04
N ILE A 293 2.60 -11.61 16.84
CA ILE A 293 1.41 -11.28 17.63
C ILE A 293 0.97 -12.58 18.32
N GLY A 294 1.12 -12.59 19.65
CA GLY A 294 0.76 -13.73 20.48
C GLY A 294 -0.73 -14.11 20.33
N ARG A 295 -0.99 -15.39 20.51
CA ARG A 295 -2.33 -15.96 20.69
C ARG A 295 -3.03 -15.31 21.89
N ILE A 296 -4.29 -14.93 21.64
CA ILE A 296 -5.38 -14.50 22.55
C ILE A 296 -5.19 -13.11 23.17
#